data_AF-A0A0A9XB14-F1
#
_entry.id   AF-A0A0A9XB14-F1
#
_cell.length_a   1.000
_cell.length_b   1.000
_cell.length_c   1.000
_cell.angle_alpha   90.00
_cell.angle_beta   90.00
_cell.angle_gamma   90.00
#
_symmetry.space_group_name_H-M   'P 1'
#
loop_
_entity.id
_entity.type
_entity.pdbx_description
1 polymer ?
#
loop_
_entity_poly.entity_id
_entity_poly.type
_entity_poly.pdbx_seq_one_letter_code
_entity_poly.pdbx_strand_id
1 'polypeptide(L)'
;MVPLILKVVIEEGVVDVPLTPETTCRDVIECVRDPGEEHCTLVHSWGHGQRALHESERPHDILRDLWDSSDEITFSLKYSIFTRGGNRPRNGMKEADLQNESVRSGGVELTVTELEAMAVRQQEEMANQRQLLAVKEQRLRYLKEHEVRHAQVAHETDRLRRLRDRVEAQELKLTKLRALRGQLDHNKSNNHTLTSDLDSIRALFNEKEKELTLAVAKVEELTRQLEDVRRGRQNQPPAAPASQELERLRRELMGCLRRSLAGMWIQYGDRGKSSLPKARYLREDA
;
A
#
# COMPACT_ATOMS: atom_id res chain seq x y z
N MET A 1 -23.02 16.36 4.95
CA MET A 1 -23.82 15.68 5.98
C MET A 1 -22.90 15.41 7.15
N VAL A 2 -23.24 15.91 8.33
CA VAL A 2 -22.45 15.65 9.55
C VAL A 2 -22.77 14.22 10.00
N PRO A 3 -21.78 13.34 10.23
CA PRO A 3 -22.04 12.02 10.78
C PRO A 3 -22.51 12.17 12.23
N LEU A 4 -23.72 11.69 12.53
CA LEU A 4 -24.22 11.57 13.90
C LEU A 4 -23.63 10.30 14.51
N ILE A 5 -23.08 10.40 15.72
CA ILE A 5 -22.53 9.25 16.45
C ILE A 5 -23.52 8.92 17.57
N LEU A 6 -24.07 7.72 17.52
CA LEU A 6 -24.97 7.19 18.54
C LEU A 6 -24.16 6.43 19.58
N LYS A 7 -24.35 6.79 20.86
CA LYS A 7 -23.77 6.05 21.98
C LYS A 7 -24.75 5.01 22.48
N VAL A 8 -24.40 3.73 22.31
CA VAL A 8 -25.20 2.60 22.78
C VAL A 8 -24.51 1.97 23.98
N VAL A 9 -25.20 1.92 25.11
CA VAL A 9 -24.75 1.26 26.33
C VAL A 9 -25.10 -0.23 26.25
N ILE A 10 -24.09 -1.08 26.33
CA ILE A 10 -24.20 -2.53 26.47
C ILE A 10 -23.76 -2.97 27.86
N GLU A 11 -24.00 -4.22 28.23
CA GLU A 11 -23.58 -4.77 29.53
C GLU A 11 -22.05 -4.70 29.73
N GLU A 12 -21.27 -4.80 28.63
CA GLU A 12 -19.80 -4.78 28.66
C GLU A 12 -19.17 -3.39 28.42
N GLY A 13 -19.95 -2.32 28.23
CA GLY A 13 -19.41 -0.97 27.97
C GLY A 13 -20.30 -0.04 27.15
N VAL A 14 -19.70 0.99 26.55
CA VAL A 14 -20.38 1.95 25.65
C VAL A 14 -19.76 1.87 24.26
N VAL A 15 -20.61 1.72 23.25
CA VAL A 15 -20.21 1.59 21.83
C VAL A 15 -20.72 2.78 21.04
N ASP A 16 -19.80 3.42 20.30
CA ASP A 16 -20.09 4.54 19.42
C ASP A 16 -20.38 4.04 18.00
N VAL A 17 -21.63 4.19 17.54
CA VAL A 17 -22.11 3.73 16.23
C VAL A 17 -22.36 4.93 15.31
N PRO A 18 -21.66 5.06 14.16
CA PRO A 18 -21.93 6.12 13.21
C PRO A 18 -23.28 5.88 12.52
N LEU A 19 -24.20 6.83 12.63
CA LEU A 19 -25.52 6.77 12.00
C LEU A 19 -25.51 7.50 10.65
N THR A 20 -26.15 6.87 9.67
CA THR A 20 -26.66 7.54 8.47
C THR A 20 -28.18 7.65 8.55
N PRO A 21 -28.84 8.57 7.81
CA PRO A 21 -30.30 8.71 7.84
C PRO A 21 -31.07 7.44 7.43
N GLU A 22 -30.42 6.53 6.71
CA GLU A 22 -30.99 5.26 6.28
C GLU A 22 -30.72 4.11 7.28
N THR A 23 -29.91 4.35 8.32
CA THR A 23 -29.59 3.33 9.33
C THR A 23 -30.82 3.04 10.19
N THR A 24 -31.19 1.77 10.27
CA THR A 24 -32.32 1.28 11.07
C THR A 24 -31.85 0.76 12.43
N CYS A 25 -32.79 0.56 13.36
CA CYS A 25 -32.50 -0.05 14.65
C CYS A 25 -31.92 -1.46 14.48
N ARG A 26 -32.32 -2.20 13.45
CA ARG A 26 -31.71 -3.48 13.09
C ARG A 26 -30.22 -3.36 12.81
N ASP A 27 -29.82 -2.40 11.98
CA ASP A 27 -28.40 -2.22 11.61
C ASP A 27 -27.56 -1.85 12.84
N VAL A 28 -28.11 -1.04 13.74
CA VAL A 28 -27.47 -0.70 15.03
C VAL A 28 -27.37 -1.93 15.93
N ILE A 29 -28.43 -2.73 16.05
CA ILE A 29 -28.42 -3.97 16.84
C ILE A 29 -27.38 -4.95 16.26
N GLU A 30 -27.28 -5.11 14.95
CA GLU A 30 -26.29 -5.98 14.31
C GLU A 30 -24.85 -5.51 14.53
N CYS A 31 -24.62 -4.20 14.61
CA CYS A 31 -23.28 -3.65 14.89
C CYS A 31 -22.83 -3.86 16.34
N VAL A 32 -23.78 -3.86 17.28
CA VAL A 32 -23.49 -3.82 18.72
C VAL A 32 -23.72 -5.18 19.40
N ARG A 33 -24.47 -6.09 18.77
CA ARG A 33 -24.77 -7.43 19.29
C ARG A 33 -23.52 -8.31 19.37
N ASP A 34 -23.43 -9.06 20.47
CA ASP A 34 -22.46 -10.15 20.62
C ASP A 34 -22.80 -11.37 19.73
N PRO A 35 -21.79 -11.96 19.06
CA PRO A 35 -22.00 -13.09 18.15
C PRO A 35 -22.39 -14.35 18.93
N GLY A 36 -23.69 -14.67 18.96
CA GLY A 36 -24.24 -15.85 19.63
C GLY A 36 -25.65 -15.66 20.19
N GLU A 37 -26.12 -14.43 20.34
CA GLU A 37 -27.44 -14.13 20.87
C GLU A 37 -28.46 -13.88 19.76
N GLU A 38 -29.71 -14.38 19.92
CA GLU A 38 -30.72 -14.33 18.85
C GLU A 38 -31.82 -13.26 19.04
N HIS A 39 -32.04 -12.71 20.25
CA HIS A 39 -33.15 -11.76 20.48
C HIS A 39 -32.75 -10.53 21.30
N CYS A 40 -32.31 -9.46 20.65
CA CYS A 40 -31.91 -8.19 21.28
C CYS A 40 -32.88 -7.08 20.88
N THR A 41 -33.18 -6.18 21.79
CA THR A 41 -34.01 -5.00 21.49
C THR A 41 -33.26 -3.75 21.91
N LEU A 42 -33.18 -2.79 20.99
CA LEU A 42 -32.63 -1.47 21.28
C LEU A 42 -33.66 -0.67 22.06
N VAL A 43 -33.25 -0.06 23.15
CA VAL A 43 -34.16 0.66 24.03
C VAL A 43 -33.63 2.07 24.23
N HIS A 44 -34.45 3.06 23.91
CA HIS A 44 -34.12 4.45 24.19
C HIS A 44 -34.75 4.88 25.52
N SER A 45 -33.97 5.58 26.34
CA SER A 45 -34.40 6.21 27.58
C SER A 45 -34.26 7.72 27.46
N TRP A 46 -35.27 8.44 27.93
CA TRP A 46 -35.29 9.90 28.05
C TRP A 46 -35.76 10.23 29.46
N GLY A 47 -34.97 10.98 30.24
CA GLY A 47 -35.31 11.31 31.63
C GLY A 47 -35.70 10.06 32.47
N HIS A 48 -37.00 9.91 32.75
CA HIS A 48 -37.58 8.78 33.49
C HIS A 48 -38.36 7.78 32.63
N GLY A 49 -38.48 8.02 31.32
CA GLY A 49 -39.16 7.17 30.36
C GLY A 49 -38.19 6.23 29.65
N GLN A 50 -38.66 5.02 29.33
CA GLN A 50 -37.90 4.07 28.52
C GLN A 50 -38.84 3.37 27.54
N ARG A 51 -38.46 3.29 26.26
CA ARG A 51 -39.25 2.63 25.20
C ARG A 51 -38.37 1.71 24.36
N ALA A 52 -38.87 0.50 24.16
CA ALA A 52 -38.28 -0.48 23.25
C ALA A 52 -38.56 -0.05 21.80
N LEU A 53 -37.50 0.04 21.00
CA LEU A 53 -37.57 0.40 19.59
C LEU A 53 -37.82 -0.84 18.73
N HIS A 54 -38.64 -0.66 17.69
CA HIS A 54 -38.88 -1.71 16.72
C HIS A 54 -37.72 -1.78 15.71
N GLU A 55 -37.42 -2.97 15.18
CA GLU A 55 -36.29 -3.19 14.27
C GLU A 55 -36.32 -2.30 13.02
N SER A 56 -37.53 -1.93 12.57
CA SER A 56 -37.74 -1.09 11.37
C SER A 56 -37.69 0.41 11.65
N GLU A 57 -37.60 0.84 12.90
CA GLU A 57 -37.51 2.27 13.25
C GLU A 57 -36.11 2.81 12.98
N ARG A 58 -36.00 4.12 12.73
CA ARG A 58 -34.74 4.80 12.40
C ARG A 58 -34.27 5.62 13.60
N PRO A 59 -33.14 5.26 14.24
CA PRO A 59 -32.58 6.03 15.36
C PRO A 59 -32.29 7.48 14.99
N HIS A 60 -31.94 7.74 13.74
CA HIS A 60 -31.70 9.10 13.23
C HIS A 60 -32.97 9.99 13.29
N ASP A 61 -34.15 9.42 13.05
CA ASP A 61 -35.41 10.17 13.11
C ASP A 61 -35.83 10.39 14.57
N ILE A 62 -35.67 9.37 15.41
CA ILE A 62 -35.94 9.44 16.85
C ILE A 62 -35.05 10.50 17.52
N LEU A 63 -33.76 10.52 17.20
CA LEU A 63 -32.84 11.53 17.69
C LEU A 63 -33.25 12.93 17.24
N ARG A 64 -33.73 13.09 16.01
CA ARG A 64 -34.14 14.40 15.48
C ARG A 64 -35.41 14.92 16.15
N ASP A 65 -36.39 14.04 16.36
CA ASP A 65 -37.67 14.37 16.99
C ASP A 65 -37.49 14.68 18.48
N LEU A 66 -36.58 13.96 19.14
CA LEU A 66 -36.28 14.15 20.55
C LEU A 66 -35.18 15.19 20.80
N TRP A 67 -34.39 15.60 19.80
CA TRP A 67 -33.37 16.67 19.95
C TRP A 67 -33.98 18.02 20.32
N ASP A 68 -35.25 18.24 19.96
CA ASP A 68 -36.00 19.45 20.36
C ASP A 68 -36.39 19.43 21.84
N SER A 69 -36.38 18.24 22.47
CA SER A 69 -36.59 18.05 23.91
C SER A 69 -35.22 17.96 24.58
N SER A 70 -34.87 18.91 25.45
CA SER A 70 -33.55 19.06 26.10
C SER A 70 -33.16 17.92 27.07
N ASP A 71 -33.73 16.72 26.93
CA ASP A 71 -33.48 15.57 27.78
C ASP A 71 -32.29 14.75 27.25
N GLU A 72 -31.47 14.23 28.18
CA GLU A 72 -30.35 13.35 27.86
C GLU A 72 -30.89 12.00 27.37
N ILE A 73 -30.83 11.77 26.06
CA ILE A 73 -31.28 10.52 25.44
C ILE A 73 -30.15 9.50 25.51
N THR A 74 -30.44 8.34 26.10
CA THR A 74 -29.50 7.23 26.19
C THR A 74 -30.07 6.01 25.49
N PHE A 75 -29.24 5.32 24.73
CA PHE A 75 -29.62 4.07 24.05
C PHE A 75 -28.97 2.91 24.79
N SER A 76 -29.76 1.90 25.14
CA SER A 76 -29.30 0.70 25.82
C SER A 76 -29.72 -0.52 25.04
N LEU A 77 -28.82 -1.48 24.87
CA LEU A 77 -29.17 -2.78 24.30
C LEU A 77 -29.68 -3.68 25.42
N LYS A 78 -30.93 -4.15 25.30
CA LYS A 78 -31.48 -5.15 26.22
C LYS A 78 -31.59 -6.50 25.54
N TYR A 79 -30.96 -7.49 26.14
CA TYR A 79 -31.05 -8.88 25.72
C TYR A 79 -32.36 -9.47 26.24
N SER A 80 -33.24 -9.88 25.33
CA SER A 80 -34.43 -10.63 25.70
C SER A 80 -34.06 -12.11 25.69
N ILE A 81 -34.10 -12.76 26.85
CA ILE A 81 -33.90 -14.20 26.95
C ILE A 81 -35.15 -14.86 26.37
N PHE A 82 -35.19 -15.04 25.05
CA PHE A 82 -36.15 -15.94 24.44
C PHE A 82 -35.77 -17.33 24.93
N THR A 83 -36.53 -17.83 25.91
CA THR A 83 -36.46 -19.21 26.39
C THR A 83 -36.91 -20.14 25.26
N ARG A 84 -36.05 -20.32 24.25
CA ARG A 84 -36.27 -21.28 23.17
C ARG A 84 -35.82 -22.66 23.65
N GLY A 85 -36.66 -23.20 24.53
CA GLY A 85 -36.55 -24.53 25.09
C GLY A 85 -37.89 -24.97 25.66
N GLY A 86 -38.97 -24.83 24.87
CA GLY A 86 -40.31 -25.14 25.39
C GLY A 86 -41.46 -24.98 24.42
N ASN A 87 -41.27 -25.20 23.11
CA ASN A 87 -42.42 -25.44 22.22
C ASN A 87 -42.94 -26.87 22.48
N ARG A 88 -43.50 -27.10 23.66
CA ARG A 88 -44.44 -28.20 23.84
C ARG A 88 -45.65 -27.86 22.96
N PRO A 89 -46.22 -28.80 22.19
CA PRO A 89 -47.59 -28.61 21.75
C PRO A 89 -48.39 -28.31 23.01
N ARG A 90 -49.00 -27.13 23.03
CA ARG A 90 -49.98 -26.70 24.03
C ARG A 90 -51.14 -27.69 23.91
N ASN A 91 -50.99 -28.86 24.52
CA ASN A 91 -52.12 -29.69 24.87
C ASN A 91 -53.03 -28.78 25.66
N GLY A 92 -54.20 -28.51 25.08
CA GLY A 92 -55.23 -27.70 25.69
C GLY A 92 -55.59 -28.31 27.04
N MET A 93 -54.98 -27.81 28.10
CA MET A 93 -55.74 -27.53 29.30
C MET A 93 -56.67 -26.39 28.89
N LYS A 94 -57.83 -26.82 28.40
CA LYS A 94 -59.05 -26.04 28.37
C LYS A 94 -59.09 -25.31 29.71
N GLU A 95 -59.08 -23.98 29.66
CA GLU A 95 -59.53 -23.15 30.77
C GLU A 95 -60.78 -23.83 31.31
N ALA A 96 -60.69 -24.39 32.51
CA ALA A 96 -61.88 -24.79 33.24
C ALA A 96 -62.54 -23.47 33.59
N ASP A 97 -63.42 -23.06 32.68
CA ASP A 97 -64.50 -22.13 32.86
C ASP A 97 -64.94 -22.19 34.33
N LEU A 98 -64.66 -21.12 35.09
CA LEU A 98 -65.20 -20.92 36.44
C LEU A 98 -66.69 -20.56 36.29
N GLN A 99 -67.45 -21.40 35.59
CA GLN A 99 -68.88 -21.50 35.70
C GLN A 99 -69.16 -22.48 36.83
N ASN A 100 -69.43 -21.91 38.00
CA ASN A 100 -70.57 -22.28 38.84
C ASN A 100 -70.94 -23.77 38.90
N GLU A 101 -69.98 -24.68 39.03
CA GLU A 101 -70.24 -25.99 39.63
C GLU A 101 -70.09 -25.77 41.13
N SER A 102 -71.25 -25.47 41.74
CA SER A 102 -71.53 -25.81 43.12
C SER A 102 -70.85 -27.15 43.40
N VAL A 103 -69.74 -27.09 44.14
CA VAL A 103 -69.12 -28.26 44.73
C VAL A 103 -70.28 -28.97 45.40
N ARG A 104 -70.72 -30.06 44.77
CA ARG A 104 -71.63 -31.00 45.41
C ARG A 104 -70.90 -31.42 46.66
N SER A 105 -71.28 -30.76 47.74
CA SER A 105 -71.03 -31.16 49.10
C SER A 105 -71.77 -32.48 49.26
N GLY A 106 -71.24 -33.54 48.65
CA GLY A 106 -71.31 -34.87 49.22
C GLY A 106 -70.42 -34.80 50.45
N GLY A 107 -70.91 -34.12 51.48
CA GLY A 107 -70.29 -34.08 52.79
C GLY A 107 -70.29 -35.50 53.30
N VAL A 108 -69.24 -36.23 52.96
CA VAL A 108 -68.86 -37.43 53.69
C VAL A 108 -68.57 -36.88 55.08
N GLU A 109 -69.50 -37.12 56.02
CA GLU A 109 -69.27 -36.88 57.43
C GLU A 109 -68.16 -37.84 57.85
N LEU A 110 -66.94 -37.37 57.68
CA LEU A 110 -65.74 -38.09 58.06
C LEU A 110 -65.58 -37.89 59.55
N THR A 111 -65.51 -39.01 60.26
CA THR A 111 -65.15 -39.00 61.67
C THR A 111 -63.77 -38.33 61.83
N VAL A 112 -63.54 -37.68 62.97
CA VAL A 112 -62.26 -36.98 63.25
C VAL A 112 -61.05 -37.89 62.96
N THR A 113 -61.19 -39.17 63.24
CA THR A 113 -60.19 -40.22 62.96
C THR A 113 -59.91 -40.45 61.47
N GLU A 114 -60.91 -40.33 60.59
CA GLU A 114 -60.70 -40.46 59.14
C GLU A 114 -60.01 -39.22 58.55
N LEU A 115 -60.30 -38.04 59.11
CA LEU A 115 -59.64 -36.80 58.74
C LEU A 115 -58.16 -36.80 59.15
N GLU A 116 -57.86 -37.28 60.37
CA GLU A 116 -56.49 -37.51 60.84
C GLU A 116 -55.75 -38.50 59.94
N ALA A 117 -56.39 -39.62 59.59
CA ALA A 117 -55.81 -40.60 58.68
C ALA A 117 -55.56 -40.02 57.26
N MET A 118 -56.42 -39.12 56.77
CA MET A 118 -56.20 -38.40 55.51
C MET A 118 -55.06 -37.40 55.61
N ALA A 119 -54.98 -36.64 56.70
CA ALA A 119 -53.89 -35.70 56.92
C ALA A 119 -52.53 -36.42 56.94
N VAL A 120 -52.44 -37.58 57.59
CA VAL A 120 -51.21 -38.40 57.60
C VAL A 120 -50.85 -38.89 56.20
N ARG A 121 -51.80 -39.45 55.44
CA ARG A 121 -51.54 -39.90 54.06
C ARG A 121 -51.09 -38.73 53.16
N GLN A 122 -51.72 -37.58 53.29
CA GLN A 122 -51.36 -36.39 52.53
C GLN A 122 -49.97 -35.87 52.92
N GLN A 123 -49.60 -35.96 54.20
CA GLN A 123 -48.27 -35.61 54.68
C GLN A 123 -47.20 -36.52 54.06
N GLU A 124 -47.46 -37.83 53.96
CA GLU A 124 -46.58 -38.81 53.31
C GLU A 124 -46.47 -38.55 51.81
N GLU A 125 -47.58 -38.27 51.12
CA GLU A 125 -47.56 -37.90 49.70
C GLU A 125 -46.75 -36.62 49.45
N MET A 126 -46.95 -35.59 50.29
CA MET A 126 -46.15 -34.37 50.22
C MET A 126 -44.66 -34.65 50.47
N ALA A 127 -44.33 -35.53 51.41
CA ALA A 127 -42.95 -35.92 51.68
C ALA A 127 -42.32 -36.63 50.47
N ASN A 128 -43.06 -37.57 49.85
CA ASN A 128 -42.63 -38.27 48.65
C ASN A 128 -42.43 -37.32 47.46
N GLN A 129 -43.35 -36.37 47.26
CA GLN A 129 -43.21 -35.34 46.22
C GLN A 129 -42.01 -34.44 46.47
N ARG A 130 -41.80 -33.99 47.72
CA ARG A 130 -40.62 -33.18 48.11
C ARG A 130 -39.32 -33.92 47.84
N GLN A 131 -39.25 -35.22 48.16
CA GLN A 131 -38.07 -36.03 47.86
C GLN A 131 -37.82 -36.15 46.34
N LEU A 132 -38.88 -36.39 45.56
CA LEU A 132 -38.76 -36.46 44.10
C LEU A 132 -38.31 -35.13 43.49
N LEU A 133 -38.83 -34.01 44.00
CA LEU A 133 -38.40 -32.66 43.58
C LEU A 133 -36.93 -32.42 43.91
N ALA A 134 -36.47 -32.79 45.12
CA ALA A 134 -35.07 -32.64 45.51
C ALA A 134 -34.12 -33.43 44.58
N VAL A 135 -34.50 -34.65 44.17
CA VAL A 135 -33.73 -35.45 43.20
C VAL A 135 -33.70 -34.77 41.83
N LYS A 136 -34.83 -34.25 41.35
CA LYS A 136 -34.90 -33.52 40.07
C LYS A 136 -34.09 -32.24 40.10
N GLU A 137 -34.11 -31.50 41.20
CA GLU A 137 -33.30 -30.28 41.37
C GLU A 137 -31.80 -30.59 41.35
N GLN A 138 -31.35 -31.67 42.00
CA GLN A 138 -29.96 -32.09 41.91
C GLN A 138 -29.55 -32.42 40.46
N ARG A 139 -30.40 -33.17 39.72
CA ARG A 139 -30.12 -33.47 38.31
C ARG A 139 -30.07 -32.21 37.45
N LEU A 140 -30.98 -31.26 37.71
CA LEU A 140 -31.03 -30.00 36.98
C LEU A 140 -29.80 -29.12 37.27
N ARG A 141 -29.30 -29.10 38.52
CA ARG A 141 -28.03 -28.42 38.86
C ARG A 141 -26.85 -29.03 38.10
N TYR A 142 -26.76 -30.36 38.04
CA TYR A 142 -25.72 -31.05 37.28
C TYR A 142 -25.76 -30.71 35.79
N LEU A 143 -26.96 -30.72 35.18
CA LEU A 143 -27.13 -30.39 33.76
C LEU A 143 -26.76 -28.92 33.47
N LYS A 144 -27.20 -27.99 34.31
CA LYS A 144 -26.83 -26.57 34.19
C LYS A 144 -25.32 -26.35 34.27
N GLU A 145 -24.64 -26.99 35.22
CA GLU A 145 -23.19 -26.87 35.36
C GLU A 145 -22.47 -27.46 34.13
N HIS A 146 -22.96 -28.59 33.61
CA HIS A 146 -22.46 -29.18 32.38
C HIS A 146 -22.67 -28.27 31.17
N GLU A 147 -23.83 -27.64 31.03
CA GLU A 147 -24.12 -26.67 29.95
C GLU A 147 -23.20 -25.46 30.01
N VAL A 148 -22.97 -24.87 31.20
CA VAL A 148 -22.05 -23.74 31.37
C VAL A 148 -20.63 -24.11 30.95
N ARG A 149 -20.12 -25.26 31.39
CA ARG A 149 -18.79 -25.73 30.99
C ARG A 149 -18.70 -25.97 29.48
N HIS A 150 -19.74 -26.55 28.88
CA HIS A 150 -19.76 -26.78 27.43
C HIS A 150 -19.81 -25.47 26.64
N ALA A 151 -20.59 -24.49 27.09
CA ALA A 151 -20.67 -23.16 26.48
C ALA A 151 -19.32 -22.43 26.56
N GLN A 152 -18.62 -22.51 27.69
CA GLN A 152 -17.27 -21.95 27.84
C GLN A 152 -16.28 -22.58 26.86
N VAL A 153 -16.25 -23.91 26.76
CA VAL A 153 -15.37 -24.62 25.81
C VAL A 153 -15.72 -24.24 24.37
N ALA A 154 -17.01 -24.18 24.02
CA ALA A 154 -17.45 -23.77 22.68
C ALA A 154 -16.96 -22.34 22.34
N HIS A 155 -17.13 -21.40 23.26
CA HIS A 155 -16.67 -20.03 23.11
C HIS A 155 -15.14 -19.95 22.92
N GLU A 156 -14.37 -20.71 23.71
CA GLU A 156 -12.91 -20.77 23.54
C GLU A 156 -12.51 -21.37 22.18
N THR A 157 -13.20 -22.42 21.73
CA THR A 157 -12.93 -23.02 20.42
C THR A 157 -13.22 -22.05 19.28
N ASP A 158 -14.30 -21.27 19.36
CA ASP A 158 -14.62 -20.25 18.37
C ASP A 158 -13.62 -19.08 18.39
N ARG A 159 -13.18 -18.65 19.58
CA ARG A 159 -12.11 -17.65 19.71
C ARG A 159 -10.82 -18.12 19.07
N LEU A 160 -10.43 -19.38 19.31
CA LEU A 160 -9.23 -19.97 18.71
C LEU A 160 -9.37 -20.09 17.18
N ARG A 161 -10.55 -20.47 16.68
CA ARG A 161 -10.83 -20.52 15.24
C ARG A 161 -10.66 -19.14 14.59
N ARG A 162 -11.27 -18.10 15.16
CA ARG A 162 -11.12 -16.72 14.66
C ARG A 162 -9.66 -16.24 14.66
N LEU A 163 -8.88 -16.62 15.68
CA LEU A 163 -7.45 -16.29 15.74
C LEU A 163 -6.67 -17.00 14.63
N ARG A 164 -6.96 -18.27 14.36
CA ARG A 164 -6.35 -19.02 13.25
C ARG A 164 -6.67 -18.37 11.90
N ASP A 165 -7.93 -18.05 11.64
CA ASP A 165 -8.35 -17.39 10.40
C ASP A 165 -7.62 -16.04 10.19
N ARG A 166 -7.43 -15.28 11.29
CA ARG A 166 -6.65 -14.01 11.25
C ARG A 166 -5.17 -14.24 10.96
N VAL A 167 -4.57 -15.28 11.53
CA VAL A 167 -3.16 -15.64 11.26
C VAL A 167 -3.01 -16.06 9.80
N GLU A 168 -3.87 -16.94 9.29
CA GLU A 168 -3.85 -17.37 7.89
C GLU A 168 -4.02 -16.18 6.93
N ALA A 169 -4.93 -15.25 7.24
CA ALA A 169 -5.09 -14.02 6.46
C ALA A 169 -3.83 -13.14 6.47
N GLN A 170 -3.13 -13.06 7.60
CA GLN A 170 -1.86 -12.34 7.70
C GLN A 170 -0.73 -13.05 6.96
N GLU A 171 -0.65 -14.38 7.02
CA GLU A 171 0.33 -15.18 6.27
C GLU A 171 0.16 -15.01 4.76
N LEU A 172 -1.09 -14.97 4.28
CA LEU A 172 -1.38 -14.70 2.87
C LEU A 172 -0.94 -13.29 2.45
N LYS A 173 -1.18 -12.28 3.30
CA LYS A 173 -0.71 -10.90 3.06
C LYS A 173 0.81 -10.82 3.03
N LEU A 174 1.50 -11.48 3.96
CA LEU A 174 2.96 -11.54 3.98
C LEU A 174 3.53 -12.21 2.74
N THR A 175 2.89 -13.30 2.27
CA THR A 175 3.29 -13.98 1.04
C THR A 175 3.16 -13.07 -0.18
N LYS A 176 2.04 -12.33 -0.29
CA LYS A 176 1.86 -11.32 -1.35
C LYS A 176 2.91 -10.21 -1.27
N LEU A 177 3.20 -9.70 -0.08
CA LEU A 177 4.23 -8.67 0.11
C LEU A 177 5.63 -9.16 -0.28
N ARG A 178 5.99 -10.41 0.05
CA ARG A 178 7.26 -11.02 -0.38
C ARG A 178 7.33 -11.12 -1.91
N ALA A 179 6.24 -11.53 -2.57
CA ALA A 179 6.18 -11.58 -4.03
C ALA A 179 6.33 -10.19 -4.68
N LEU A 180 5.59 -9.20 -4.17
CA LEU A 180 5.69 -7.81 -4.64
C LEU A 180 7.10 -7.22 -4.45
N ARG A 181 7.74 -7.51 -3.32
CA ARG A 181 9.13 -7.11 -3.08
C ARG A 181 10.07 -7.75 -4.09
N GLY A 182 9.93 -9.04 -4.38
CA GLY A 182 10.73 -9.72 -5.40
C GLY A 182 10.54 -9.10 -6.80
N GLN A 183 9.31 -8.72 -7.16
CA GLN A 183 9.05 -7.99 -8.41
C GLN A 183 9.70 -6.62 -8.44
N LEU A 184 9.67 -5.87 -7.33
CA LEU A 184 10.32 -4.56 -7.22
C LEU A 184 11.84 -4.68 -7.34
N ASP A 185 12.44 -5.68 -6.68
CA ASP A 185 13.87 -5.94 -6.77
C ASP A 185 14.28 -6.33 -8.20
N HIS A 186 13.48 -7.14 -8.89
CA HIS A 186 13.68 -7.45 -10.31
C HIS A 186 13.60 -6.18 -11.19
N ASN A 187 12.58 -5.35 -10.98
CA ASN A 187 12.42 -4.09 -11.73
C ASN A 187 13.59 -3.12 -11.46
N LYS A 188 14.07 -3.04 -10.21
CA LYS A 188 15.25 -2.25 -9.85
C LYS A 188 16.50 -2.75 -10.58
N SER A 189 16.71 -4.07 -10.65
CA SER A 189 17.80 -4.67 -11.43
C SER A 189 17.69 -4.33 -12.91
N ASN A 190 16.49 -4.45 -13.50
CA ASN A 190 16.27 -4.13 -14.91
C ASN A 190 16.54 -2.65 -15.20
N ASN A 191 16.09 -1.74 -14.34
CA ASN A 191 16.39 -0.31 -14.48
C ASN A 191 17.90 -0.03 -14.37
N HIS A 192 18.61 -0.74 -13.50
CA HIS A 192 20.07 -0.62 -13.42
C HIS A 192 20.74 -1.07 -14.73
N THR A 193 20.31 -2.20 -15.31
CA THR A 193 20.77 -2.66 -16.63
C THR A 193 20.49 -1.62 -17.70
N LEU A 194 19.26 -1.10 -17.79
CA LEU A 194 18.89 -0.07 -18.76
C LEU A 194 19.73 1.21 -18.59
N THR A 195 20.03 1.59 -17.35
CA THR A 195 20.90 2.76 -17.08
C THR A 195 22.31 2.50 -17.61
N SER A 196 22.86 1.31 -17.36
CA SER A 196 24.17 0.91 -17.89
C SER A 196 24.17 0.90 -19.42
N ASP A 197 23.10 0.41 -20.06
CA ASP A 197 22.97 0.39 -21.51
C ASP A 197 22.89 1.82 -22.08
N LEU A 198 22.18 2.73 -21.41
CA LEU A 198 22.13 4.14 -21.78
C LEU A 198 23.51 4.80 -21.69
N ASP A 199 24.29 4.50 -20.66
CA ASP A 199 25.65 5.04 -20.52
C ASP A 199 26.60 4.47 -21.58
N SER A 200 26.45 3.18 -21.93
CA SER A 200 27.16 2.57 -23.06
C SER A 200 26.81 3.25 -24.39
N ILE A 201 25.52 3.47 -24.65
CA ILE A 201 25.06 4.19 -25.85
C ILE A 201 25.62 5.62 -25.89
N ARG A 202 25.59 6.34 -24.76
CA ARG A 202 26.19 7.68 -24.66
C ARG A 202 27.69 7.68 -24.98
N ALA A 203 28.43 6.68 -24.49
CA ALA A 203 29.85 6.55 -24.80
C ALA A 203 30.10 6.33 -26.30
N LEU A 204 29.30 5.48 -26.95
CA LEU A 204 29.35 5.25 -28.39
C LEU A 204 29.02 6.53 -29.19
N PHE A 205 28.02 7.30 -28.77
CA PHE A 205 27.71 8.59 -29.40
C PHE A 205 28.89 9.57 -29.30
N ASN A 206 29.52 9.67 -28.12
CA ASN A 206 30.69 10.52 -27.94
C ASN A 206 31.88 10.08 -28.82
N GLU A 207 32.06 8.77 -29.01
CA GLU A 207 33.09 8.24 -29.92
C GLU A 207 32.77 8.60 -31.38
N LYS A 208 31.51 8.44 -31.80
CA LYS A 208 31.07 8.81 -33.14
C LYS A 208 31.14 10.32 -33.40
N GLU A 209 30.89 11.14 -32.40
CA GLU A 209 31.10 12.59 -32.49
C GLU A 209 32.59 12.94 -32.70
N LYS A 210 33.49 12.26 -31.99
CA LYS A 210 34.94 12.40 -32.22
C LYS A 210 35.36 11.96 -33.62
N GLU A 211 34.87 10.81 -34.09
CA GLU A 211 35.13 10.35 -35.47
C GLU A 211 34.61 11.37 -36.50
N LEU A 212 33.40 11.91 -36.28
CA LEU A 212 32.79 12.90 -37.16
C LEU A 212 33.60 14.20 -37.19
N THR A 213 34.01 14.73 -36.03
CA THR A 213 34.84 15.95 -35.97
C THR A 213 36.18 15.75 -36.67
N LEU A 214 36.81 14.58 -36.54
CA LEU A 214 38.04 14.25 -37.27
C LEU A 214 37.80 14.19 -38.80
N ALA A 215 36.68 13.59 -39.24
CA ALA A 215 36.31 13.56 -40.64
C ALA A 215 36.05 14.96 -41.20
N VAL A 216 35.36 15.82 -40.46
CA VAL A 216 35.13 17.23 -40.82
C VAL A 216 36.46 17.98 -40.95
N ALA A 217 37.35 17.88 -39.96
CA ALA A 217 38.68 18.49 -40.03
C ALA A 217 39.48 17.99 -41.24
N LYS A 218 39.34 16.71 -41.61
CA LYS A 218 39.98 16.15 -42.80
C LYS A 218 39.37 16.72 -44.10
N VAL A 219 38.06 16.89 -44.16
CA VAL A 219 37.37 17.52 -45.29
C VAL A 219 37.79 18.98 -45.43
N GLU A 220 37.89 19.73 -44.33
CA GLU A 220 38.37 21.11 -44.32
C GLU A 220 39.81 21.22 -44.84
N GLU A 221 40.72 20.36 -44.39
CA GLU A 221 42.10 20.31 -44.88
C GLU A 221 42.16 19.97 -46.39
N LEU A 222 41.41 18.97 -46.85
CA LEU A 222 41.33 18.63 -48.27
C LEU A 222 40.72 19.77 -49.11
N THR A 223 39.73 20.49 -48.56
CA THR A 223 39.13 21.66 -49.21
C THR A 223 40.15 22.79 -49.32
N ARG A 224 40.94 23.04 -48.27
CA ARG A 224 42.05 24.01 -48.31
C ARG A 224 43.10 23.63 -49.35
N GLN A 225 43.50 22.35 -49.38
CA GLN A 225 44.43 21.83 -50.40
C GLN A 225 43.89 22.02 -51.82
N LEU A 226 42.59 21.79 -52.04
CA LEU A 226 41.95 22.01 -53.34
C LEU A 226 41.96 23.50 -53.73
N GLU A 227 41.71 24.40 -52.77
CA GLU A 227 41.79 25.85 -53.01
C GLU A 227 43.21 26.31 -53.33
N ASP A 228 44.23 25.81 -52.64
CA ASP A 228 45.64 26.14 -52.90
C ASP A 228 46.07 25.69 -54.31
N VAL A 229 45.65 24.50 -54.74
CA VAL A 229 45.86 24.01 -56.11
C VAL A 229 45.14 24.90 -57.14
N ARG A 230 43.88 25.28 -56.89
CA ARG A 230 43.12 26.20 -57.75
C ARG A 230 43.75 27.59 -57.85
N ARG A 231 44.36 28.08 -56.77
CA ARG A 231 45.09 29.37 -56.74
C ARG A 231 46.48 29.30 -57.40
N GLY A 232 46.88 28.14 -57.94
CA GLY A 232 48.16 27.95 -58.62
C GLY A 232 49.35 27.84 -57.67
N ARG A 233 49.13 27.64 -56.36
CA ARG A 233 50.19 27.37 -55.38
C ARG A 233 50.51 25.87 -55.38
N GLN A 234 51.16 25.40 -56.44
CA GLN A 234 51.73 24.05 -56.42
C GLN A 234 52.82 24.00 -55.33
N ASN A 235 52.59 23.18 -54.30
CA ASN A 235 53.55 22.71 -53.30
C ASN A 235 54.94 23.35 -53.39
N GLN A 236 55.21 24.38 -52.59
CA GLN A 236 56.55 24.50 -52.04
C GLN A 236 56.56 23.52 -50.86
N PRO A 237 57.17 22.32 -50.98
CA PRO A 237 57.26 21.42 -49.84
C PRO A 237 58.01 22.15 -48.70
N PRO A 238 57.77 21.83 -47.42
CA PRO A 238 58.76 22.19 -46.40
C PRO A 238 60.08 21.64 -46.91
N ALA A 239 61.08 22.51 -47.10
CA ALA A 239 62.32 22.20 -47.80
C ALA A 239 62.84 20.81 -47.40
N ALA A 240 62.64 19.82 -48.28
CA ALA A 240 63.08 18.45 -48.04
C ALA A 240 64.58 18.49 -47.70
N PRO A 241 65.09 17.64 -46.80
CA PRO A 241 66.52 17.64 -46.43
C PRO A 241 67.44 17.61 -47.67
N ALA A 242 67.02 16.91 -48.74
CA ALA A 242 67.69 16.91 -50.03
C ALA A 242 67.77 18.30 -50.72
N SER A 243 66.74 19.14 -50.62
CA SER A 243 66.76 20.52 -51.13
C SER A 243 67.67 21.44 -50.30
N GLN A 244 67.74 21.23 -48.98
CA GLN A 244 68.66 21.96 -48.12
C GLN A 244 70.13 21.56 -48.37
N GLU A 245 70.39 20.27 -48.61
CA GLU A 245 71.70 19.76 -49.02
C GLU A 245 72.11 20.31 -50.39
N LEU A 246 71.19 20.37 -51.35
CA LEU A 246 71.46 20.94 -52.67
C LEU A 246 71.80 22.44 -52.59
N GLU A 247 71.12 23.20 -51.72
CA GLU A 247 71.45 24.60 -51.46
C GLU A 247 72.76 24.79 -50.70
N ARG A 248 73.09 23.89 -49.78
CA ARG A 248 74.39 23.87 -49.09
C ARG A 248 75.52 23.60 -50.08
N LEU A 249 75.37 22.57 -50.90
CA LEU A 249 76.31 22.24 -51.98
C LEU A 249 76.42 23.39 -52.98
N ARG A 250 75.32 24.05 -53.38
CA ARG A 250 75.36 25.25 -54.23
C ARG A 250 76.12 26.40 -53.57
N ARG A 251 75.92 26.65 -52.27
CA ARG A 251 76.68 27.66 -51.52
C ARG A 251 78.16 27.31 -51.43
N GLU A 252 78.50 26.05 -51.21
CA GLU A 252 79.88 25.56 -51.18
C GLU A 252 80.55 25.67 -52.56
N LEU A 253 79.84 25.34 -53.64
CA LEU A 253 80.29 25.48 -55.02
C LEU A 253 80.49 26.96 -55.40
N MET A 254 79.54 27.83 -55.04
CA MET A 254 79.69 29.29 -55.22
C MET A 254 80.82 29.85 -54.38
N GLY A 255 81.03 29.32 -53.17
CA GLY A 255 82.18 29.64 -52.32
C GLY A 255 83.50 29.19 -52.94
N CYS A 256 83.55 27.99 -53.52
CA CYS A 256 84.71 27.48 -54.27
C CYS A 256 84.98 28.28 -55.53
N LEU A 257 83.96 28.65 -56.31
CA LEU A 257 84.09 29.53 -57.47
C LEU A 257 84.60 30.91 -57.06
N ARG A 258 84.08 31.50 -55.98
CA ARG A 258 84.58 32.77 -55.44
C ARG A 258 86.03 32.67 -54.97
N ARG A 259 86.41 31.59 -54.30
CA ARG A 259 87.80 31.34 -53.88
C ARG A 259 88.73 31.09 -55.07
N SER A 260 88.27 30.37 -56.09
CA SER A 260 89.02 30.12 -57.33
C SER A 260 89.19 31.41 -58.14
N LEU A 261 88.16 32.24 -58.25
CA LEU A 261 88.23 33.55 -58.89
C LEU A 261 89.15 34.50 -58.10
N ALA A 262 89.06 34.52 -56.77
CA ALA A 262 89.98 35.29 -55.93
C ALA A 262 91.44 34.80 -56.09
N GLY A 263 91.67 33.49 -56.17
CA GLY A 263 92.98 32.90 -56.47
C GLY A 263 93.50 33.28 -57.85
N MET A 264 92.63 33.28 -58.88
CA MET A 264 92.96 33.74 -60.23
C MET A 264 93.28 35.25 -60.26
N TRP A 265 92.54 36.08 -59.51
CA TRP A 265 92.82 37.51 -59.38
C TRP A 265 94.15 37.78 -58.67
N ILE A 266 94.52 36.98 -57.66
CA ILE A 266 95.84 37.08 -57.02
C ILE A 266 96.95 36.61 -57.99
N GLN A 267 96.69 35.58 -58.80
CA GLN A 267 97.68 35.04 -59.74
C GLN A 267 97.86 35.87 -61.03
N TYR A 268 96.86 36.66 -61.42
CA TYR A 268 96.92 37.61 -62.55
C TYR A 268 97.18 39.07 -62.14
N GLY A 269 96.96 39.44 -60.88
CA GLY A 269 97.22 40.78 -60.36
C GLY A 269 98.70 41.14 -60.18
N ASP A 270 99.60 40.15 -60.20
CA ASP A 270 101.03 40.33 -59.96
C ASP A 270 101.89 40.33 -61.24
N ARG A 271 101.26 40.34 -62.43
CA ARG A 271 101.97 40.18 -63.73
C ARG A 271 101.64 41.23 -64.81
N GLY A 272 101.32 42.46 -64.43
CA GLY A 272 100.85 43.48 -65.38
C GLY A 272 101.21 44.95 -65.08
N LYS A 273 102.44 45.24 -64.61
CA LYS A 273 103.01 46.58 -64.75
C LYS A 273 103.52 46.77 -66.18
N SER A 274 102.74 47.39 -67.07
CA SER A 274 103.27 48.23 -68.17
C SER A 274 102.16 48.72 -69.12
N SER A 275 102.20 50.02 -69.39
CA SER A 275 101.77 50.72 -70.61
C SER A 275 100.28 50.76 -71.01
N LEU A 276 99.65 51.87 -70.62
CA LEU A 276 98.71 52.71 -71.42
C LEU A 276 99.18 52.89 -72.89
N PRO A 277 98.32 53.22 -73.89
CA PRO A 277 97.49 54.43 -73.84
C PRO A 277 96.12 54.50 -74.57
N LYS A 278 95.42 55.58 -74.20
CA LYS A 278 94.21 56.29 -74.68
C LYS A 278 93.91 56.31 -76.20
N ALA A 279 92.61 56.30 -76.54
CA ALA A 279 91.97 57.05 -77.64
C ALA A 279 90.46 57.27 -77.29
N ARG A 280 90.02 58.49 -76.93
CA ARG A 280 89.43 59.57 -77.75
C ARG A 280 88.00 59.32 -78.29
N TYR A 281 87.05 60.03 -77.67
CA TYR A 281 85.92 60.82 -78.19
C TYR A 281 85.24 60.43 -79.52
N LEU A 282 83.89 60.36 -79.49
CA LEU A 282 82.91 61.15 -80.29
C LEU A 282 81.47 60.71 -79.90
N ARG A 283 80.83 61.44 -78.98
CA ARG A 283 79.58 62.24 -79.10
C ARG A 283 78.95 62.51 -80.49
N GLU A 284 77.62 62.69 -80.41
CA GLU A 284 76.62 63.28 -81.35
C GLU A 284 76.09 62.37 -82.47
N ASP A 285 74.81 62.37 -82.86
CA ASP A 285 73.51 62.82 -82.34
C ASP A 285 72.48 62.31 -83.39
N ALA A 286 71.33 61.78 -82.95
CA ALA A 286 70.00 61.78 -83.61
C ALA A 286 69.02 60.88 -82.85
#